data_AF-A0A2V7YK01-F1
#
_entry.id   AF-A0A2V7YK01-F1
#
_cell.length_a   1.000
_cell.length_b   1.000
_cell.length_c   1.000
_cell.angle_alpha   90.00
_cell.angle_beta   90.00
_cell.angle_gamma   90.00
#
_symmetry.space_group_name_H-M   'P 1'
#
loop_
_entity.id
_entity.type
_entity.pdbx_description
1 polymer ?
#
loop_
_entity_poly.entity_id
_entity_poly.type
_entity_poly.pdbx_seq_one_letter_code
_entity_poly.pdbx_strand_id
1 'polypeptide(L)'
;MTDPDEDDFLNRLHGVEHAEFVRPSDADPARAPEQCAECGSRDVRPIHKMRLYALFLALVFGVGLAVDQTLAAFLLALAGSIFFVIGPRWRCAACGRKW
;
A
#
# COMPACT_ATOMS: atom_id res chain seq x y z
N MET A 1 -2.35 -5.98 34.27
CA MET A 1 -1.64 -4.92 35.01
C MET A 1 -0.18 -5.28 34.91
N THR A 2 0.46 -4.80 33.84
CA THR A 2 1.88 -5.01 33.58
C THR A 2 2.66 -4.08 34.51
N ASP A 3 3.80 -4.55 35.00
CA ASP A 3 4.63 -3.87 35.98
C ASP A 3 5.23 -2.60 35.35
N PRO A 4 5.07 -1.41 35.97
CA PRO A 4 5.57 -0.15 35.42
C PRO A 4 7.08 -0.13 35.15
N ASP A 5 7.86 -1.00 35.81
CA ASP A 5 9.32 -1.10 35.59
C ASP A 5 9.68 -1.78 34.25
N GLU A 6 8.82 -2.65 33.71
CA GLU A 6 9.09 -3.39 32.47
C GLU A 6 8.92 -2.48 31.23
N ASP A 7 7.89 -1.65 31.25
CA ASP A 7 7.60 -0.67 30.20
C ASP A 7 8.70 0.42 30.13
N ASP A 8 9.23 0.85 31.28
CA ASP A 8 10.30 1.86 31.35
C ASP A 8 11.64 1.32 30.83
N PHE A 9 11.96 0.05 31.13
CA PHE A 9 13.15 -0.63 30.61
C PHE A 9 13.08 -0.80 29.08
N LEU A 10 11.92 -1.19 28.54
CA LEU A 10 11.72 -1.33 27.09
C LEU A 10 11.81 0.01 26.36
N ASN A 11 11.24 1.07 26.93
CA ASN A 11 11.32 2.42 26.37
C ASN A 11 12.76 2.95 26.32
N ARG A 12 13.57 2.63 27.34
CA ARG A 12 14.98 2.99 27.39
C ARG A 12 15.81 2.20 26.39
N LEU A 13 15.54 0.90 26.21
CA LEU A 13 16.23 0.05 25.24
C LEU A 13 15.99 0.50 23.79
N HIS A 14 14.81 1.05 23.50
CA HIS A 14 14.44 1.59 22.18
C HIS A 14 14.80 3.08 21.99
N GLY A 15 15.41 3.75 22.99
CA GLY A 15 15.86 5.14 22.89
C GLY A 15 14.72 6.18 22.83
N VAL A 16 13.58 5.86 23.42
CA VAL A 16 12.31 6.60 23.26
C VAL A 16 11.98 7.44 24.51
N GLU A 17 12.98 7.92 25.25
CA GLU A 17 12.74 8.68 26.49
C GLU A 17 12.01 10.03 26.24
N HIS A 18 11.99 10.55 24.99
CA HIS A 18 11.34 11.81 24.62
C HIS A 18 10.58 11.80 23.27
N ALA A 19 10.23 10.65 22.69
CA ALA A 19 9.60 10.66 21.37
C ALA A 19 8.10 11.00 21.45
N GLU A 20 7.75 12.10 20.80
CA GLU A 20 6.42 12.43 20.30
C GLU A 20 5.70 11.15 19.80
N PHE A 21 4.49 10.88 20.29
CA PHE A 21 3.71 9.69 19.95
C PHE A 21 3.65 9.48 18.43
N VAL A 22 4.40 8.50 17.92
CA VAL A 22 4.38 8.11 16.50
C VAL A 22 3.08 7.35 16.23
N ARG A 23 2.13 7.99 15.55
CA ARG A 23 0.91 7.35 15.08
C ARG A 23 1.24 6.54 13.82
N PRO A 24 0.45 5.50 13.48
CA PRO A 24 0.58 4.82 12.19
C PRO A 24 0.46 5.75 10.97
N SER A 25 -0.13 6.94 11.12
CA SER A 25 -0.18 8.01 10.11
C SER A 25 1.16 8.73 9.91
N ASP A 26 2.06 8.63 10.87
CA ASP A 26 3.35 9.32 10.92
C ASP A 26 4.48 8.42 10.38
N ALA A 27 4.13 7.20 9.96
CA ALA A 27 5.00 6.34 9.18
C ALA A 27 5.33 7.07 7.87
N ASP A 28 6.61 7.35 7.66
CA ASP A 28 7.12 7.95 6.43
C ASP A 28 6.52 7.22 5.22
N PRO A 29 5.94 7.95 4.24
CA PRO A 29 5.39 7.30 3.05
C PRO A 29 6.49 6.45 2.42
N ALA A 30 6.13 5.23 2.00
CA ALA A 30 7.07 4.28 1.41
C ALA A 30 7.97 5.00 0.40
N ARG A 31 9.26 5.14 0.72
CA ARG A 31 10.18 5.95 -0.08
C ARG A 31 10.38 5.29 -1.44
N ALA A 32 10.33 6.10 -2.50
CA ALA A 32 10.70 5.63 -3.83
C ALA A 32 12.17 5.18 -3.79
N PRO A 33 12.53 4.08 -4.46
CA PRO A 33 13.94 3.79 -4.67
C PRO A 33 14.57 4.90 -5.50
N GLU A 34 15.77 5.32 -5.10
CA GLU A 34 16.46 6.44 -5.73
C GLU A 34 16.81 6.17 -7.21
N GLN A 35 16.98 4.90 -7.56
CA GLN A 35 17.43 4.47 -8.88
C GLN A 35 16.74 3.17 -9.30
N CYS A 36 16.48 3.03 -10.59
CA CYS A 36 16.03 1.78 -11.16
C CYS A 36 17.18 0.76 -11.17
N ALA A 37 16.99 -0.40 -10.54
CA ALA A 37 17.99 -1.47 -10.50
C ALA A 37 18.40 -2.00 -11.89
N GLU A 38 17.56 -1.82 -12.91
CA GLU A 38 17.84 -2.38 -14.24
C GLU A 38 18.62 -1.45 -15.15
N CYS A 39 18.34 -0.15 -15.10
CA CYS A 39 18.89 0.82 -16.06
C CYS A 39 19.66 1.96 -15.40
N GLY A 40 19.74 2.00 -14.07
CA GLY A 40 20.41 3.06 -13.31
C GLY A 40 19.74 4.43 -13.38
N SER A 41 18.63 4.58 -14.12
CA SER A 41 17.91 5.84 -14.23
C SER A 41 17.30 6.25 -12.90
N ARG A 42 17.38 7.55 -12.57
CA ARG A 42 16.70 8.18 -11.43
C ARG A 42 15.25 8.55 -11.72
N ASP A 43 14.76 8.33 -12.95
CA ASP A 43 13.38 8.62 -13.34
C ASP A 43 12.40 7.54 -12.89
N VAL A 44 12.26 7.38 -11.57
CA VAL A 44 11.26 6.51 -10.94
C VAL A 44 9.99 7.31 -10.66
N ARG A 45 8.83 6.80 -11.11
CA ARG A 45 7.52 7.45 -10.92
C ARG A 45 6.54 6.53 -10.23
N PRO A 46 5.63 7.05 -9.39
CA PRO A 46 4.55 6.27 -8.81
C PRO A 46 3.55 5.82 -9.88
N ILE A 47 2.99 4.62 -9.72
CA ILE A 47 1.90 4.13 -10.57
C ILE A 47 0.57 4.56 -9.94
N HIS A 48 -0.14 5.50 -10.59
CA HIS A 48 -1.48 5.89 -10.17
C HIS A 48 -2.53 4.83 -10.55
N LYS A 49 -2.70 3.82 -9.69
CA LYS A 49 -3.65 2.72 -9.93
C LYS A 49 -5.10 3.05 -9.58
N MET A 50 -5.35 4.12 -8.82
CA MET A 50 -6.68 4.42 -8.28
C MET A 50 -7.75 4.56 -9.36
N ARG A 51 -7.40 5.17 -10.51
CA ARG A 51 -8.34 5.29 -11.64
C ARG A 51 -8.71 3.93 -12.24
N LEU A 52 -7.72 3.06 -12.40
CA LEU A 52 -7.91 1.73 -12.96
C LEU A 52 -8.72 0.84 -11.99
N TYR A 53 -8.43 0.96 -10.69
CA TYR A 53 -9.15 0.26 -9.63
C TYR A 53 -10.62 0.70 -9.54
N ALA A 54 -10.89 2.02 -9.58
CA ALA A 54 -12.24 2.54 -9.59
C ALA A 54 -13.04 2.04 -10.80
N LEU A 55 -12.42 2.02 -11.99
CA LEU A 55 -13.03 1.47 -13.20
C LEU A 55 -13.31 -0.03 -13.08
N PHE A 56 -12.37 -0.80 -12.51
CA PHE A 56 -12.57 -2.22 -12.22
C PHE A 56 -13.78 -2.46 -11.30
N LEU A 57 -13.86 -1.73 -10.18
CA LEU A 57 -14.99 -1.84 -9.26
C LEU A 57 -16.32 -1.49 -9.93
N ALA A 58 -16.35 -0.39 -10.70
CA ALA A 58 -17.55 0.04 -11.41
C ALA A 58 -18.05 -1.05 -12.38
N LEU A 59 -17.15 -1.72 -13.09
CA LEU A 59 -17.51 -2.82 -13.99
C LEU A 59 -17.99 -4.06 -13.22
N VAL A 60 -17.27 -4.47 -12.19
CA VAL A 60 -17.61 -5.68 -11.42
C VAL A 60 -18.98 -5.52 -10.75
N PHE A 61 -19.22 -4.39 -10.08
CA PHE A 61 -20.52 -4.14 -9.46
C PHE A 61 -21.62 -3.86 -10.48
N GLY A 62 -21.32 -3.12 -11.56
CA GLY A 62 -22.29 -2.84 -12.61
C GLY A 62 -22.80 -4.11 -13.28
N VAL A 63 -21.90 -5.02 -13.66
CA VAL A 63 -22.26 -6.33 -14.23
C VAL A 63 -22.93 -7.21 -13.18
N GLY A 64 -22.39 -7.23 -11.96
CA GLY A 64 -22.93 -8.02 -10.85
C GLY A 64 -24.39 -7.70 -10.52
N LEU A 65 -24.73 -6.41 -10.51
CA LEU A 65 -26.10 -5.95 -10.32
C LEU A 65 -26.99 -6.29 -11.51
N ALA A 66 -26.48 -6.16 -12.74
CA ALA A 66 -27.26 -6.45 -13.95
C ALA A 66 -27.65 -7.93 -14.08
N VAL A 67 -26.84 -8.85 -13.55
CA VAL A 67 -27.07 -10.30 -13.62
C VAL A 67 -27.57 -10.91 -12.30
N ASP A 68 -27.89 -10.07 -11.31
CA ASP A 68 -28.34 -10.45 -9.96
C ASP A 68 -27.37 -11.40 -9.22
N GLN A 69 -26.07 -11.24 -9.48
CA GLN A 69 -24.99 -12.03 -8.87
C GLN A 69 -24.15 -11.16 -7.93
N THR A 70 -24.81 -10.51 -6.96
CA THR A 70 -24.17 -9.57 -6.04
C THR A 70 -23.09 -10.22 -5.17
N LEU A 71 -23.29 -11.46 -4.72
CA LEU A 71 -22.29 -12.22 -3.96
C LEU A 71 -21.02 -12.47 -4.78
N ALA A 72 -21.17 -12.92 -6.04
CA ALA A 72 -20.02 -13.16 -6.91
C ALA A 72 -19.27 -11.86 -7.23
N ALA A 73 -20.00 -10.76 -7.47
CA ALA A 73 -19.40 -9.45 -7.68
C ALA A 73 -18.63 -8.96 -6.45
N PHE A 74 -19.15 -9.19 -5.25
CA PHE A 74 -18.46 -8.85 -4.01
C PHE A 74 -17.15 -9.63 -3.86
N LEU A 75 -17.17 -10.95 -4.10
CA LEU A 75 -15.96 -11.78 -4.03
C LEU A 75 -14.92 -11.35 -5.09
N LEU A 76 -15.35 -11.02 -6.30
CA LEU A 76 -14.48 -10.49 -7.35
C LEU A 76 -13.89 -9.13 -6.99
N ALA A 77 -14.68 -8.25 -6.38
CA ALA A 77 -14.21 -6.95 -5.91
C ALA A 77 -13.15 -7.11 -4.81
N LEU A 78 -13.35 -8.04 -3.87
CA LEU A 78 -12.39 -8.33 -2.80
C LEU A 78 -11.08 -8.92 -3.35
N ALA A 79 -11.17 -9.91 -4.24
CA ALA A 79 -10.01 -10.49 -4.90
C ALA A 79 -9.23 -9.43 -5.72
N GLY A 80 -9.94 -8.58 -6.45
CA GLY A 80 -9.33 -7.47 -7.18
C GLY A 80 -8.66 -6.46 -6.25
N SER A 81 -9.28 -6.13 -5.12
CA SER A 81 -8.71 -5.22 -4.12
C SER A 81 -7.33 -5.70 -3.66
N ILE A 82 -7.22 -7.00 -3.32
CA ILE A 82 -5.95 -7.62 -2.92
C ILE A 82 -4.92 -7.50 -4.05
N PHE A 83 -5.31 -7.82 -5.29
CA PHE A 83 -4.43 -7.73 -6.45
C PHE A 83 -3.89 -6.30 -6.66
N PHE A 84 -4.75 -5.29 -6.55
CA PHE A 84 -4.35 -3.88 -6.72
C PHE A 84 -3.42 -3.39 -5.60
N VAL A 85 -3.62 -3.88 -4.37
CA VAL A 85 -2.78 -3.59 -3.20
C VAL A 85 -1.39 -4.23 -3.33
N ILE A 86 -1.32 -5.51 -3.73
CA ILE A 86 -0.06 -6.26 -3.87
C ILE A 86 0.74 -5.83 -5.10
N GLY A 87 0.07 -5.40 -6.17
CA GLY A 87 0.76 -5.08 -7.42
C GLY A 87 1.86 -4.01 -7.28
N PRO A 88 2.70 -3.85 -8.31
CA PRO A 88 3.87 -2.95 -8.26
C PRO A 88 3.47 -1.50 -8.03
N ARG A 89 4.15 -0.79 -7.11
CA ARG A 89 3.81 0.59 -6.74
C ARG A 89 4.56 1.62 -7.58
N TRP A 90 5.70 1.24 -8.13
CA TRP A 90 6.64 2.10 -8.84
C TRP A 90 6.83 1.62 -10.27
N ARG A 91 7.14 2.56 -11.16
CA ARG A 91 7.61 2.27 -12.52
C ARG A 91 8.81 3.13 -12.85
N CYS A 92 9.77 2.57 -13.56
CA CYS A 92 10.80 3.33 -14.24
C CYS A 92 10.21 3.98 -15.50
N ALA A 93 10.37 5.30 -15.69
CA ALA A 93 9.94 5.98 -16.90
C ALA A 93 10.86 5.70 -18.10
N ALA A 94 12.14 5.41 -17.86
CA ALA A 94 13.12 5.15 -18.91
C ALA A 94 12.97 3.74 -19.52
N CYS A 95 12.91 2.69 -18.69
CA CYS A 95 12.85 1.30 -19.16
C CYS A 95 11.48 0.60 -18.97
N GLY A 96 10.52 1.26 -18.31
CA GLY A 96 9.16 0.72 -18.12
C GLY A 96 9.02 -0.40 -17.08
N ARG A 97 10.11 -0.83 -16.44
CA ARG A 97 10.06 -1.87 -15.40
C ARG A 97 9.22 -1.41 -14.20
N LYS A 98 8.44 -2.32 -13.64
CA LYS A 98 7.52 -2.07 -12.52
C LYS A 98 7.89 -2.96 -11.34
N TRP A 99 7.81 -2.41 -10.13
CA TRP A 99 8.05 -3.13 -8.87
C TRP A 99 7.26 -2.50 -7.72
#